data_AF-A0A502J781-F1
#
_entry.id   AF-A0A502J781-F1
#
_cell.length_a   1.000
_cell.length_b   1.000
_cell.length_c   1.000
_cell.angle_alpha   90.00
_cell.angle_beta   90.00
_cell.angle_gamma   90.00
#
_symmetry.space_group_name_H-M   'P 1'
#
loop_
_entity.id
_entity.type
_entity.pdbx_description
1 polymer ?
#
loop_
_entity_poly.entity_id
_entity_poly.type
_entity_poly.pdbx_seq_one_letter_code
_entity_poly.pdbx_strand_id
1 'polypeptide(L)' 'MEKMSHFFATLGPKQCECCGQPITEQAESYMSECLDCSEKKYMIVKA' A
#
# COMPACT_ATOMS: atom_id res chain seq x y z
N MET A 1 -9.82 -18.05 19.39
CA MET A 1 -8.83 -17.04 18.96
C MET A 1 -8.03 -17.49 17.73
N GLU A 2 -7.80 -18.80 17.55
CA GLU A 2 -7.01 -19.37 16.43
C GLU A 2 -7.52 -18.99 15.02
N LYS A 3 -8.83 -18.92 14.81
CA LYS A 3 -9.38 -18.58 13.48
C LYS A 3 -8.97 -17.18 12.99
N MET A 4 -8.72 -16.25 13.91
CA MET A 4 -8.34 -14.87 13.57
C MET A 4 -6.86 -14.77 13.20
N SER A 5 -5.96 -15.43 13.93
CA SER A 5 -4.53 -15.42 13.61
C SER A 5 -4.24 -16.06 12.25
N HIS A 6 -4.95 -17.14 11.91
CA HIS A 6 -4.87 -17.75 10.58
C HIS A 6 -5.36 -16.82 9.48
N PHE A 7 -6.42 -16.05 9.71
CA PHE A 7 -6.92 -15.08 8.74
C PHE A 7 -5.87 -14.00 8.42
N PHE A 8 -5.27 -13.38 9.44
CA PHE A 8 -4.26 -12.34 9.23
C PHE A 8 -2.97 -12.89 8.58
N ALA A 9 -2.61 -14.14 8.85
CA ALA A 9 -1.49 -14.81 8.20
C ALA A 9 -1.72 -15.09 6.70
N THR A 10 -2.98 -15.10 6.25
CA THR A 10 -3.35 -15.29 4.83
C THR A 10 -3.54 -13.98 4.06
N LEU A 11 -3.40 -12.82 4.71
CA LEU A 11 -3.53 -11.55 4.00
C LEU A 11 -2.36 -11.38 3.03
N GLY A 12 -2.71 -11.10 1.78
CA GLY A 12 -1.74 -10.74 0.75
C GLY A 12 -1.07 -9.39 1.04
N PRO A 13 -0.04 -9.03 0.25
CA PRO A 13 0.58 -7.72 0.35
C PRO A 13 -0.48 -6.63 0.10
N LYS A 14 -0.40 -5.53 0.83
CA LYS A 14 -1.31 -4.39 0.61
C LYS A 14 -1.04 -3.79 -0.77
N GLN A 15 -2.13 -3.54 -1.49
CA GLN A 15 -2.13 -3.05 -2.86
C GLN A 15 -2.32 -1.53 -2.91
N CYS A 16 -1.74 -0.91 -3.92
CA CYS A 16 -1.96 0.51 -4.21
C CYS A 16 -3.40 0.74 -4.68
N GLU A 17 -4.10 1.70 -4.06
CA GLU A 17 -5.47 2.06 -4.45
C GLU A 17 -5.56 2.68 -5.85
N CYS A 18 -4.46 3.22 -6.37
CA CYS A 18 -4.42 3.86 -7.68
C CYS A 18 -4.14 2.88 -8.83
N CYS A 19 -3.18 1.97 -8.67
CA CYS A 19 -2.71 1.10 -9.76
C CYS A 19 -2.84 -0.41 -9.49
N GLY A 20 -3.26 -0.81 -8.29
CA GLY A 20 -3.44 -2.21 -7.89
C GLY A 20 -2.14 -2.98 -7.66
N GLN A 21 -0.96 -2.37 -7.90
CA GLN A 21 0.32 -3.02 -7.69
C GLN A 21 0.61 -3.20 -6.18
N PRO A 22 1.32 -4.27 -5.78
CA PRO A 22 1.73 -4.45 -4.40
C PRO A 22 2.66 -3.29 -3.98
N ILE A 23 2.43 -2.73 -2.80
CA ILE A 23 3.30 -1.71 -2.23
C ILE A 23 4.43 -2.43 -1.49
N THR A 24 5.67 -2.19 -1.92
CA THR A 24 6.87 -2.94 -1.50
C THR A 24 7.37 -2.59 -0.10
N GLU A 25 7.33 -1.33 0.31
CA GLU A 25 7.83 -0.88 1.61
C GLU A 25 6.69 -0.36 2.49
N GLN A 26 6.42 -1.08 3.59
CA GLN A 26 5.30 -0.80 4.48
C GLN A 26 5.64 -0.90 5.96
N ALA A 27 6.92 -0.97 6.33
CA ALA A 27 7.27 -1.23 7.72
C ALA A 27 6.65 -0.20 8.68
N GLU A 28 6.47 1.07 8.25
CA GLU A 28 5.93 2.14 9.10
C GLU A 28 5.06 3.19 8.37
N SER A 29 4.44 2.84 7.23
CA SER A 29 3.76 3.82 6.35
C SER A 29 2.22 3.69 6.31
N TYR A 30 1.51 4.79 6.57
CA TYR A 30 0.06 4.93 6.34
C TYR A 30 -0.31 5.11 4.85
N MET A 31 0.66 5.06 3.94
CA MET A 31 0.40 5.32 2.52
C MET A 31 -0.57 4.31 1.91
N SER A 32 -1.58 4.80 1.20
CA SER A 32 -2.50 3.97 0.41
C SER A 32 -2.08 3.83 -1.07
N GLU A 33 -1.06 4.57 -1.48
CA GLU A 33 -0.52 4.58 -2.83
C GLU A 33 0.95 4.17 -2.87
N CYS A 34 1.39 3.56 -3.97
CA CYS A 34 2.80 3.28 -4.19
C CYS A 34 3.58 4.59 -4.44
N LEU A 35 4.90 4.52 -4.28
CA LEU A 35 5.79 5.66 -4.50
C LEU A 35 5.58 6.28 -5.90
N ASP A 36 5.52 5.47 -6.96
CA ASP A 36 5.32 5.99 -8.33
C ASP A 36 4.03 6.79 -8.51
N CYS A 37 2.91 6.30 -7.98
CA CYS A 37 1.62 7.00 -8.07
C CYS A 37 1.62 8.27 -7.23
N SER A 38 2.19 8.17 -6.03
CA SER A 38 2.33 9.26 -5.08
C SER A 38 3.18 10.40 -5.67
N GLU A 39 4.36 10.08 -6.21
CA GLU A 39 5.26 11.06 -6.85
C GLU A 39 4.63 11.75 -8.05
N LYS A 40 3.93 11.01 -8.92
CA LYS A 40 3.18 11.59 -10.04
C LYS A 40 2.18 12.64 -9.58
N LYS A 41 1.48 12.38 -8.47
CA LYS A 41 0.56 13.37 -7.88
C LYS A 41 1.31 14.57 -7.31
N TYR A 42 2.38 14.35 -6.54
CA TYR A 42 3.14 15.44 -5.93
C TYR A 42 3.83 16.36 -6.95
N MET A 43 4.22 15.84 -8.12
CA MET A 43 4.77 16.65 -9.21
C MET A 43 3.74 17.60 -9.83
N ILE A 44 2.45 17.24 -9.84
CA ILE A 44 1.39 18.10 -10.39
C ILE A 44 1.10 19.29 -9.46
N VAL A 45 1.29 19.15 -8.15
CA VAL A 45 0.97 20.22 -7.17
C VAL A 45 2.08 21.29 -7.08
N LYS A 46 3.26 21.03 -7.65
CA LYS A 46 4.42 21.94 -7.60
C LYS A 46 4.65 22.75 -8.89
N ALA A 47 3.76 22.62 -9.87
CA ALA A 47 3.79 23.39 -11.13
C ALA A 47 2.96 24.67 -11.02
#